data_AF-A0A1I5DNA8-F1
#
_entry.id   AF-A0A1I5DNA8-F1
#
_cell.length_a   1.000
_cell.length_b   1.000
_cell.length_c   1.000
_cell.angle_alpha   90.00
_cell.angle_beta   90.00
_cell.angle_gamma   90.00
#
_symmetry.space_group_name_H-M   'P 1'
#
loop_
_entity.id
_entity.type
_entity.pdbx_description
1 polymer ?
#
loop_
_entity_poly.entity_id
_entity_poly.type
_entity_poly.pdbx_seq_one_letter_code
_entity_poly.pdbx_strand_id
1 'polypeptide(L)' 'MGSEPPEDVLVLPPIPLATGRLLRDDDDRPLAITAVELVVSTEDGGEHRIALVPRHGAWWAPPDR' A
#
# COMPACT_ATOMS: atom_id res chain seq x y z
N MET A 1 -4.09 11.51 27.57
CA MET A 1 -3.04 12.30 26.90
C MET A 1 -2.49 11.44 25.80
N GLY A 2 -2.94 11.66 24.56
CA GLY A 2 -2.37 11.00 23.39
C GLY A 2 -1.06 11.68 23.06
N SER A 3 0.02 10.94 23.01
CA SER A 3 1.26 11.39 22.38
C SER A 3 0.97 11.57 20.89
N GLU A 4 1.00 12.81 20.42
CA GLU A 4 0.99 13.07 18.98
C GLU A 4 2.14 12.28 18.35
N PRO A 5 1.89 11.57 17.23
CA PRO A 5 2.97 10.94 16.49
C PRO A 5 3.99 12.03 16.12
N PRO A 6 5.30 11.72 16.14
CA PRO A 6 6.32 12.68 15.72
C PRO A 6 5.93 13.27 14.36
N GLU A 7 6.16 14.58 14.19
CA GLU A 7 5.54 15.41 13.14
C GLU A 7 5.79 14.92 11.70
N ASP A 8 6.71 13.96 11.48
CA ASP A 8 7.10 13.41 10.19
C ASP A 8 7.10 11.85 10.12
N VAL A 9 6.33 11.15 10.96
CA VAL A 9 6.13 9.70 10.77
C VAL A 9 5.25 9.45 9.55
N LEU A 10 5.70 8.58 8.64
CA LEU A 10 4.86 8.12 7.53
C LEU A 10 3.63 7.39 8.08
N VAL A 11 2.53 8.13 8.20
CA VAL A 11 1.20 7.57 8.40
C VAL A 11 0.62 7.39 7.01
N LEU A 12 0.43 6.15 6.60
CA LEU A 12 -0.29 5.89 5.36
C LEU A 12 -1.77 6.24 5.63
N PRO A 13 -2.33 7.31 5.04
CA PRO A 13 -3.78 7.37 4.97
C PRO A 13 -4.25 6.11 4.23
N PRO A 14 -5.55 5.79 4.27
CA PRO A 14 -6.13 5.05 3.17
C PRO A 14 -5.55 5.55 1.86
N ILE A 15 -4.70 4.74 1.23
CA ILE A 15 -4.35 4.98 -0.16
C ILE A 15 -5.48 4.25 -0.86
N PRO A 16 -6.55 4.92 -1.31
CA PRO A 16 -7.44 4.29 -2.27
C PRO A 16 -6.60 4.14 -3.53
N LEU A 17 -5.82 3.07 -3.58
CA LEU A 17 -5.48 2.49 -4.84
C LEU A 17 -6.84 2.04 -5.37
N ALA A 18 -7.47 2.93 -6.13
CA ALA A 18 -8.55 2.62 -7.06
C ALA A 18 -7.98 1.74 -8.19
N THR A 19 -7.08 0.83 -7.85
CA THR A 19 -6.57 -0.20 -8.71
C THR A 19 -7.73 -1.18 -8.81
N GLY A 20 -8.28 -1.27 -10.02
CA GLY A 20 -9.18 -2.35 -10.36
C GLY A 20 -8.54 -3.70 -10.03
N ARG A 21 -9.31 -4.79 -10.13
CA ARG A 21 -8.81 -6.14 -9.79
C ARG A 21 -7.88 -6.74 -10.86
N LEU A 22 -7.56 -5.97 -11.90
CA LEU A 22 -6.82 -6.42 -13.07
C LEU A 22 -5.69 -5.43 -13.40
N LEU A 23 -4.52 -5.96 -13.72
CA LEU A 23 -3.44 -5.27 -14.43
C LEU A 23 -3.44 -5.71 -15.90
N ARG A 24 -2.74 -4.97 -16.75
CA ARG A 24 -2.41 -5.42 -18.11
C ARG A 24 -0.91 -5.68 -18.20
N ASP A 25 -0.52 -6.79 -18.80
CA ASP A 25 0.88 -7.07 -19.10
C ASP A 25 1.34 -6.34 -20.38
N ASP A 26 2.59 -6.55 -20.79
CA ASP A 26 3.17 -5.93 -21.99
C ASP A 26 2.44 -6.32 -23.29
N ASP A 27 1.69 -7.44 -23.28
CA ASP A 27 0.87 -7.92 -24.39
C ASP A 27 -0.61 -7.47 -24.29
N ASP A 28 -0.92 -6.53 -23.39
CA ASP A 28 -2.26 -6.01 -23.09
C ASP A 28 -3.24 -7.06 -22.52
N ARG A 29 -2.75 -8.21 -22.03
CA ARG A 29 -3.58 -9.29 -21.46
C ARG A 29 -3.99 -8.95 -20.02
N PRO A 30 -5.25 -9.20 -19.62
CA PRO A 30 -5.71 -8.95 -18.26
C PRO A 30 -5.13 -9.97 -17.27
N LEU A 31 -4.49 -9.48 -16.21
CA LEU A 31 -3.94 -10.28 -15.11
C LEU A 31 -4.63 -9.95 -13.80
N ALA A 32 -5.14 -10.98 -13.11
CA ALA A 32 -5.74 -10.79 -11.79
C ALA A 32 -4.69 -10.41 -10.74
N ILE A 33 -4.95 -9.34 -10.01
CA ILE A 33 -4.10 -8.91 -8.90
C ILE A 33 -4.38 -9.82 -7.70
N THR A 34 -3.34 -10.48 -7.21
CA THR A 34 -3.42 -11.38 -6.03
C THR A 34 -2.88 -10.73 -4.75
N ALA A 35 -1.97 -9.76 -4.88
CA ALA A 35 -1.39 -9.01 -3.77
C ALA A 35 -0.95 -7.61 -4.23
N VAL A 36 -0.92 -6.66 -3.30
CA VAL A 36 -0.37 -5.31 -3.50
C VAL A 36 0.45 -4.95 -2.27
N GLU A 37 1.65 -4.42 -2.47
CA GLU A 37 2.54 -3.97 -1.40
C GLU A 37 3.01 -2.54 -1.67
N LEU A 38 3.10 -1.72 -0.63
CA LEU A 38 3.86 -0.48 -0.68
C LEU A 38 5.30 -0.76 -0.23
N VAL A 39 6.27 -0.36 -1.05
CA VAL A 39 7.69 -0.42 -0.70
C VAL A 39 8.18 0.99 -0.41
N VAL A 40 8.73 1.20 0.78
CA VAL A 40 9.33 2.46 1.21
C VAL A 40 10.84 2.25 1.31
N SER A 41 11.60 2.94 0.45
CA SER A 41 13.05 2.97 0.52
C SER A 41 13.52 4.11 1.42
N THR A 42 14.45 3.84 2.32
CA THR A 42 15.02 4.81 3.25
C THR A 42 16.42 5.25 2.83
N GLU A 43 16.87 6.39 3.35
CA GLU A 43 18.16 7.00 2.96
C GLU A 43 19.37 6.11 3.26
N ASP A 44 19.27 5.23 4.26
CA ASP A 44 20.27 4.23 4.60
C ASP A 44 20.28 3.02 3.65
N GLY A 45 19.43 3.04 2.62
CA GLY A 45 19.27 1.95 1.65
C GLY A 45 18.35 0.82 2.14
N GLY A 46 17.68 1.00 3.28
CA GLY A 46 16.67 0.06 3.77
C GLY A 46 15.41 0.04 2.92
N GLU A 47 14.67 -1.06 2.99
CA GLU A 47 13.35 -1.19 2.40
C GLU A 47 12.34 -1.70 3.43
N HIS A 48 11.22 -1.00 3.55
CA HIS A 48 10.06 -1.43 4.33
C HIS A 48 8.92 -1.82 3.40
N ARG A 49 8.46 -3.06 3.49
CA ARG A 49 7.33 -3.59 2.72
C ARG A 49 6.07 -3.60 3.57
N ILE A 50 5.01 -2.99 3.07
CA ILE A 50 3.71 -2.88 3.74
C ILE A 50 2.65 -3.54 2.85
N ALA A 51 2.24 -4.76 3.22
CA ALA A 51 1.24 -5.52 2.49
C ALA A 51 -0.15 -4.91 2.65
N LEU A 52 -0.80 -4.59 1.53
CA LEU A 52 -2.13 -3.98 1.51
C LEU A 52 -3.24 -5.04 1.46
N VAL A 53 -4.38 -4.71 2.06
CA VAL A 53 -5.55 -5.60 2.16
C VAL A 53 -6.69 -5.13 1.25
N PRO A 54 -7.36 -6.03 0.52
CA PRO A 54 -8.50 -5.66 -0.31
C PRO A 54 -9.72 -5.35 0.57
N ARG A 55 -10.23 -4.11 0.50
CA ARG A 55 -11.41 -3.63 1.25
C ARG A 55 -12.21 -2.63 0.42
N HIS A 56 -13.53 -2.70 0.49
CA HIS A 56 -14.45 -1.76 -0.19
C HIS A 56 -14.16 -1.56 -1.70
N GLY A 57 -13.64 -2.59 -2.39
CA GLY A 57 -13.32 -2.50 -3.82
C GLY A 57 -11.97 -1.85 -4.15
N ALA A 58 -11.15 -1.52 -3.14
CA ALA A 58 -9.81 -0.96 -3.27
C ALA A 58 -8.80 -1.72 -2.38
N TRP A 59 -7.54 -1.31 -2.38
CA TRP A 59 -6.49 -1.86 -1.52
C TRP A 59 -6.10 -0.85 -0.45
N TRP A 60 -6.01 -1.28 0.80
CA TRP A 60 -5.85 -0.40 1.96
C TRP A 60 -4.66 -0.82 2.79
N ALA A 61 -4.02 0.13 3.46
CA ALA A 61 -3.06 -0.20 4.51
C ALA A 61 -3.72 -1.13 5.55
N PRO A 62 -2.98 -2.12 6.09
CA PRO A 62 -3.51 -2.95 7.15
C PRO A 62 -3.82 -2.07 8.36
N PRO A 63 -4.86 -2.39 9.15
CA PRO A 63 -5.12 -1.65 10.38
C PRO A 63 -3.90 -1.74 11.29
N ASP A 64 -3.56 -0.65 11.98
CA ASP A 64 -2.56 -0.66 13.04
C ASP A 64 -2.86 -1.82 14.00
N ARG A 65 -1.83 -2.63 14.26
CA ARG A 65 -1.95 -3.83 15.08
C ARG A 65 -1.72 -3.55 16.55
#